data_AF-A0A067FC14-F1
#
_entry.id   AF-A0A067FC14-F1
#
_cell.length_a   1.000
_cell.length_b   1.000
_cell.length_c   1.000
_cell.angle_alpha   90.00
_cell.angle_beta   90.00
_cell.angle_gamma   90.00
#
_symmetry.space_group_name_H-M   'P 1'
#
loop_
_entity.id
_entity.type
_entity.pdbx_description
1 polymer ?
#
loop_
_entity_poly.entity_id
_entity_poly.type
_entity_poly.pdbx_seq_one_letter_code
_entity_poly.pdbx_strand_id
1 'polypeptide(L)'
;MDFCLERFEVGIWSSAREWYMNNALNCIMVGLRGKLLFAWHSILSVPVGQYSSSNTLLIDTDPYKALLNPPKTAIFPTEYKPSDVNDNALEHPFGQPAISPLHPDWNYYSKIIRRNSKTYYK
;
A
#
# COMPACT_ATOMS: atom_id res chain seq x y z
N MET A 1 -0.58 -9.23 -2.94
CA MET A 1 -1.01 -8.98 -1.54
C MET A 1 -1.38 -10.26 -0.79
N ASP A 2 -1.84 -11.32 -1.49
CA ASP A 2 -2.23 -12.58 -0.83
C ASP A 2 -1.12 -13.19 0.04
N PHE A 3 0.12 -13.23 -0.44
CA PHE A 3 1.27 -13.70 0.35
C PHE A 3 1.36 -13.01 1.73
N CYS A 4 1.21 -11.67 1.76
CA CYS A 4 1.28 -10.92 3.01
C CYS A 4 0.08 -11.24 3.90
N LEU A 5 -1.13 -11.29 3.35
CA LEU A 5 -2.36 -11.54 4.10
C LEU A 5 -2.50 -12.99 4.59
N GLU A 6 -1.80 -13.94 3.97
CA GLU A 6 -1.76 -15.35 4.40
C GLU A 6 -0.77 -15.61 5.53
N ARG A 7 0.21 -14.72 5.71
CA ARG A 7 1.35 -14.94 6.62
C ARG A 7 1.49 -13.90 7.72
N PHE A 8 0.84 -12.75 7.55
CA PHE A 8 0.95 -11.61 8.46
C PHE A 8 -0.41 -10.95 8.67
N GLU A 9 -0.58 -10.40 9.87
CA GLU A 9 -1.65 -9.46 10.14
C GLU A 9 -1.25 -8.09 9.57
N VAL A 10 -1.92 -7.65 8.51
CA VAL A 10 -1.52 -6.46 7.74
C VAL A 10 -2.34 -5.25 8.16
N GLY A 11 -1.66 -4.19 8.60
CA GLY A 11 -2.23 -2.87 8.83
C GLY A 11 -1.72 -1.86 7.81
N ILE A 12 -2.60 -1.00 7.31
CA ILE A 12 -2.23 0.12 6.41
C ILE A 12 -2.29 1.41 7.20
N TRP A 13 -1.13 2.01 7.46
CA TRP A 13 -1.04 3.35 8.04
C TRP A 13 -0.77 4.36 6.93
N SER A 14 -1.64 5.37 6.81
CA SER A 14 -1.45 6.44 5.83
C SER A 14 -1.59 7.82 6.47
N SER A 15 -0.76 8.74 6.01
CA SER A 15 -0.83 10.16 6.33
C SER A 15 -1.85 10.94 5.47
N ALA A 16 -2.54 10.28 4.54
CA ALA A 16 -3.39 10.91 3.51
C ALA A 16 -4.68 11.54 4.10
N ARG A 17 -5.86 11.38 3.48
CA ARG A 17 -7.14 11.60 4.19
C ARG A 17 -7.95 10.32 4.07
N GLU A 18 -8.80 10.06 5.04
CA GLU A 18 -9.60 8.82 5.09
C GLU A 18 -10.35 8.55 3.78
N TRP A 19 -10.94 9.58 3.16
CA TRP A 19 -11.68 9.42 1.90
C TRP A 19 -10.80 9.07 0.70
N TYR A 20 -9.56 9.56 0.64
CA TYR A 20 -8.59 9.11 -0.37
C TYR A 20 -8.24 7.65 -0.17
N MET A 21 -8.07 7.24 1.09
CA MET A 21 -7.73 5.87 1.45
C MET A 21 -8.86 4.91 1.10
N ASN A 22 -10.11 5.26 1.39
CA ASN A 22 -11.27 4.43 1.05
C ASN A 22 -11.37 4.18 -0.46
N ASN A 23 -11.13 5.20 -1.30
CA ASN A 23 -11.12 5.02 -2.75
C ASN A 23 -9.96 4.14 -3.23
N ALA A 24 -8.76 4.32 -2.68
CA ALA A 24 -7.59 3.51 -3.03
C ALA A 24 -7.79 2.04 -2.62
N LEU A 25 -8.27 1.78 -1.40
CA LEU A 25 -8.59 0.44 -0.91
C LEU A 25 -9.66 -0.23 -1.77
N ASN A 26 -10.69 0.50 -2.17
CA ASN A 26 -11.73 -0.03 -3.06
C ASN A 26 -11.20 -0.35 -4.47
N CYS A 27 -10.06 0.21 -4.89
CA CYS A 27 -9.46 -0.11 -6.19
C CYS A 27 -8.44 -1.25 -6.09
N ILE A 28 -7.64 -1.30 -5.03
CA ILE A 28 -6.45 -2.18 -4.93
C ILE A 28 -6.73 -3.41 -4.03
N MET A 29 -7.66 -3.30 -3.09
CA MET A 29 -7.94 -4.31 -2.07
C MET A 29 -9.38 -4.86 -2.16
N VAL A 30 -9.95 -4.90 -3.38
CA VAL A 30 -11.28 -5.47 -3.64
C VAL A 30 -11.32 -6.92 -3.13
N GLY A 31 -12.32 -7.24 -2.30
CA GLY A 31 -12.46 -8.57 -1.69
C GLY A 31 -11.45 -8.90 -0.58
N LEU A 32 -10.37 -8.13 -0.43
CA LEU A 32 -9.31 -8.36 0.56
C LEU A 32 -9.38 -7.41 1.76
N ARG A 33 -10.19 -6.34 1.69
CA ARG A 33 -10.32 -5.34 2.76
C ARG A 33 -10.65 -5.95 4.14
N GLY A 34 -11.47 -7.00 4.18
CA GLY A 34 -11.84 -7.69 5.42
C GLY A 34 -10.68 -8.48 6.07
N LYS A 35 -9.56 -8.66 5.37
CA LYS A 35 -8.35 -9.32 5.90
C LYS A 35 -7.35 -8.34 6.51
N LEU A 36 -7.61 -7.02 6.42
CA LEU A 36 -6.74 -6.01 7.03
C LEU A 36 -7.07 -5.84 8.51
N LEU A 37 -6.04 -5.78 9.35
CA LEU A 37 -6.16 -5.51 10.78
C LEU A 37 -6.69 -4.10 11.03
N PHE A 38 -6.17 -3.14 10.29
CA PHE A 38 -6.68 -1.78 10.20
C PHE A 38 -6.28 -1.15 8.87
N ALA A 39 -7.02 -0.14 8.44
CA ALA A 39 -6.55 0.82 7.46
C ALA A 39 -6.79 2.22 8.03
N TRP A 40 -5.87 3.15 7.77
CA TRP A 40 -5.85 4.52 8.29
C TRP A 40 -5.07 4.71 9.59
N HIS A 41 -5.73 4.76 10.75
CA HIS A 41 -5.08 5.13 12.02
C HIS A 41 -5.70 4.46 13.27
N SER A 42 -6.54 3.44 13.14
CA SER A 42 -7.15 2.83 14.32
C SER A 42 -6.21 1.83 15.03
N ILE A 43 -5.12 2.34 15.61
CA ILE A 43 -4.25 1.59 16.53
C ILE A 43 -5.04 1.08 17.74
N LEU A 44 -6.15 1.72 18.08
CA LEU A 44 -7.06 1.26 19.14
C LEU A 44 -7.67 -0.13 18.89
N SER A 45 -7.61 -0.62 17.64
CA SER A 45 -8.09 -1.97 17.29
C SER A 45 -7.05 -3.05 17.57
N VAL A 46 -5.83 -2.67 17.97
CA VAL A 46 -4.70 -3.56 18.20
C VAL A 46 -4.54 -3.82 19.70
N PRO A 47 -4.69 -5.08 20.17
CA PRO A 47 -4.44 -5.44 21.56
C PRO A 47 -3.01 -5.07 22.00
N VAL A 48 -2.91 -4.34 23.12
CA VAL A 48 -1.62 -3.95 23.71
C VAL A 48 -0.84 -5.21 24.09
N GLY A 49 0.42 -5.28 23.66
CA GLY A 49 1.30 -6.42 23.94
C GLY A 49 1.25 -7.57 22.92
N GLN A 50 0.37 -7.51 21.91
CA GLN A 50 0.35 -8.50 20.83
C GLN A 50 1.56 -8.38 19.87
N TYR A 51 2.07 -7.17 19.71
CA TYR A 51 3.13 -6.85 18.76
C TYR A 51 4.37 -6.27 19.46
N SER A 52 5.53 -6.66 18.95
CA SER A 52 6.86 -6.30 19.43
C SER A 52 7.85 -6.21 18.26
N SER A 53 9.12 -5.91 18.55
CA SER A 53 10.17 -5.86 17.53
C SER A 53 10.44 -7.20 16.82
N SER A 54 10.07 -8.34 17.42
CA SER A 54 10.35 -9.66 16.85
C SER A 54 9.28 -10.16 15.86
N ASN A 55 8.10 -9.53 15.85
CA ASN A 55 6.96 -9.95 15.04
C ASN A 55 6.27 -8.80 14.28
N THR A 56 6.89 -7.61 14.25
CA THR A 56 6.35 -6.42 13.59
C THR A 56 7.36 -5.86 12.60
N LEU A 57 6.88 -5.55 11.40
CA LEU A 57 7.70 -4.99 10.32
C LEU A 57 6.97 -3.79 9.71
N LEU A 58 7.66 -2.64 9.63
CA LEU A 58 7.22 -1.47 8.89
C LEU A 58 7.78 -1.52 7.45
N ILE A 59 6.93 -1.25 6.47
CA ILE A 59 7.35 -1.03 5.09
C ILE A 59 6.89 0.38 4.71
N ASP A 60 7.85 1.26 4.46
CA ASP A 60 7.57 2.63 4.04
C ASP A 60 8.74 3.15 3.19
N THR A 61 8.48 4.04 2.24
CA THR A 61 9.53 4.63 1.40
C THR A 61 10.38 5.64 2.16
N ASP A 62 9.90 6.15 3.31
CA ASP A 62 10.53 7.21 4.08
C ASP A 62 11.22 6.71 5.37
N PRO A 63 12.56 6.70 5.45
CA PRO A 63 13.29 6.21 6.63
C PRO A 63 12.95 6.90 7.94
N TYR A 64 12.62 8.20 7.88
CA TYR A 64 12.34 8.98 9.09
C TYR A 64 11.11 8.49 9.86
N LYS A 65 10.19 7.76 9.22
CA LYS A 65 9.00 7.21 9.90
C LYS A 65 9.32 6.05 10.83
N ALA A 66 10.51 5.46 10.71
CA ALA A 66 10.97 4.41 11.60
C ALA A 66 11.85 4.91 12.75
N LEU A 67 12.01 6.23 12.92
CA LEU A 67 12.94 6.78 13.94
C LEU A 67 12.64 6.31 15.37
N LEU A 68 11.39 6.00 15.67
CA LEU A 68 10.95 5.50 16.98
C LEU A 68 10.78 3.97 17.01
N ASN A 69 11.01 3.30 15.89
CA ASN A 69 10.89 1.86 15.81
C ASN A 69 12.18 1.19 16.29
N PRO A 70 12.10 -0.01 16.91
CA PRO A 70 13.28 -0.78 17.25
C PRO A 70 14.17 -1.08 16.03
N PRO A 71 15.49 -1.28 16.20
CA PRO A 71 16.39 -1.53 15.09
C PRO A 71 15.98 -2.78 14.31
N LYS A 72 16.17 -2.75 12.99
CA LYS A 72 15.88 -3.87 12.05
C LYS A 72 14.40 -4.27 11.97
N THR A 73 13.48 -3.34 12.27
CA THR A 73 12.02 -3.56 12.15
C THR A 73 11.39 -2.78 11.00
N ALA A 74 12.20 -2.28 10.05
CA ALA A 74 11.69 -1.52 8.92
C ALA A 74 12.46 -1.84 7.62
N ILE A 75 11.74 -1.84 6.50
CA ILE A 75 12.27 -1.95 5.13
C ILE A 75 11.88 -0.69 4.36
N PHE A 76 12.85 -0.12 3.63
CA PHE A 76 12.66 1.10 2.84
C PHE A 76 12.86 0.81 1.35
N PRO A 77 11.81 0.39 0.63
CA PRO A 77 11.89 0.20 -0.81
C PRO A 77 12.01 1.54 -1.54
N THR A 78 12.42 1.49 -2.80
CA THR A 78 12.36 2.64 -3.69
C THR A 78 10.91 3.07 -3.92
N GLU A 79 10.68 4.37 -4.02
CA GLU A 79 9.36 4.93 -4.30
C GLU A 79 8.82 4.42 -5.64
N TYR A 80 7.58 3.93 -5.62
CA TYR A 80 6.87 3.55 -6.84
C TYR A 80 6.51 4.80 -7.66
N LYS A 81 6.93 4.81 -8.92
CA LYS A 81 6.63 5.90 -9.86
C LYS A 81 5.71 5.39 -10.96
N PRO A 82 4.43 5.81 -11.01
CA PRO A 82 3.48 5.31 -12.01
C PRO A 82 3.84 5.70 -13.45
N SER A 83 4.73 6.68 -13.63
CA SER A 83 5.27 7.07 -14.94
C SER A 83 6.48 6.26 -15.38
N ASP A 84 7.06 5.44 -14.49
CA ASP A 84 8.19 4.59 -14.82
C ASP A 84 7.70 3.33 -15.53
N VAL A 85 7.68 3.40 -16.85
CA VAL A 85 7.22 2.30 -17.72
C VAL A 85 8.19 1.11 -17.73
N ASN A 86 9.38 1.26 -17.16
CA ASN A 86 10.38 0.20 -17.03
C ASN A 86 10.44 -0.36 -15.61
N ASP A 87 9.49 0.01 -14.73
CA ASP A 87 9.42 -0.55 -13.38
C ASP A 87 9.08 -2.04 -13.45
N ASN A 88 10.12 -2.86 -13.28
CA ASN A 88 10.05 -4.31 -13.22
C ASN A 88 10.21 -4.83 -11.78
N ALA A 89 10.12 -3.97 -10.76
CA ALA A 89 10.27 -4.37 -9.37
C ALA A 89 9.22 -5.41 -8.93
N LEU A 90 8.08 -5.48 -9.64
CA LEU A 90 7.01 -6.44 -9.43
C LEU A 90 6.98 -7.57 -10.48
N GLU A 91 7.89 -7.62 -11.46
CA GLU A 91 8.01 -8.71 -12.43
C GLU A 91 8.63 -9.96 -11.77
N HIS A 92 7.89 -10.56 -10.85
CA HIS A 92 8.06 -11.92 -10.35
C HIS A 92 6.65 -12.55 -10.24
N PRO A 93 6.48 -13.88 -10.12
CA PRO A 93 5.20 -14.58 -10.34
C PRO A 93 4.09 -14.27 -9.32
N PHE A 94 4.24 -13.22 -8.52
CA PHE A 94 3.21 -12.67 -7.63
C PHE A 94 2.97 -11.20 -7.97
N GLY A 95 2.07 -10.94 -8.92
CA GLY A 95 1.64 -9.58 -9.26
C GLY A 95 0.71 -9.62 -10.46
N GLN A 96 -0.44 -8.94 -10.37
CA GLN A 96 -1.20 -8.65 -11.58
C GLN A 96 -0.38 -7.70 -12.46
N PRO A 97 -0.42 -7.86 -13.79
CA PRO A 97 0.28 -6.95 -14.69
C PRO A 97 -0.15 -5.50 -14.43
N ALA A 98 0.76 -4.56 -14.68
CA ALA A 98 0.45 -3.15 -14.60
C ALA A 98 -0.84 -2.85 -15.39
N ILE A 99 -1.75 -2.07 -14.79
CA ILE A 99 -3.00 -1.70 -15.45
C ILE A 99 -2.66 -0.93 -16.72
N SER A 100 -2.93 -1.56 -17.86
CA SER A 100 -2.63 -1.02 -19.18
C SER A 100 -3.92 -0.68 -19.93
N PRO A 101 -3.82 0.02 -21.07
CA PRO A 101 -4.96 0.24 -21.97
C PRO A 101 -5.69 -1.02 -22.43
N LEU A 102 -5.09 -2.20 -22.25
CA LEU A 102 -5.68 -3.49 -22.59
C LEU A 102 -6.61 -4.02 -21.48
N HIS A 103 -6.68 -3.38 -20.32
CA HIS A 103 -7.56 -3.80 -19.23
C HIS A 103 -9.05 -3.54 -19.58
N PRO A 104 -9.98 -4.49 -19.35
CA PRO A 104 -11.40 -4.33 -19.66
C PRO A 104 -12.03 -3.06 -19.09
N ASP A 105 -11.61 -2.68 -17.88
CA ASP A 105 -12.04 -1.46 -17.19
C ASP A 105 -11.16 -0.22 -17.43
N TRP A 106 -10.39 -0.17 -18.51
CA TRP A 106 -9.47 0.94 -18.78
C TRP A 106 -10.15 2.32 -18.78
N ASN A 107 -11.42 2.40 -19.21
CA ASN A 107 -12.21 3.63 -19.17
C ASN A 107 -12.42 4.17 -17.74
N TYR A 108 -12.41 3.30 -16.73
CA TYR A 108 -12.46 3.69 -15.33
C TYR A 108 -11.08 4.14 -14.84
N TYR A 109 -10.05 3.32 -15.05
CA TYR A 109 -8.69 3.62 -14.59
C TYR A 109 -8.09 4.87 -15.24
N SER A 110 -8.33 5.09 -16.54
CA SER A 110 -7.89 6.28 -17.26
C SER A 110 -8.47 7.58 -16.68
N LYS A 111 -9.70 7.55 -16.11
CA LYS A 111 -10.27 8.71 -15.40
C LYS A 111 -9.53 9.00 -14.10
N ILE A 112 -9.14 7.97 -13.35
CA ILE A 112 -8.36 8.11 -12.11
C ILE A 112 -6.97 8.66 -12.42
N ILE A 113 -6.26 8.07 -13.40
CA ILE A 113 -4.92 8.50 -13.83
C ILE A 113 -4.95 9.97 -14.28
N ARG A 114 -5.91 10.37 -15.13
CA ARG A 114 -6.08 11.77 -15.57
C ARG A 114 -6.40 12.74 -14.44
N ARG A 115 -7.07 12.28 -13.38
CA ARG A 115 -7.44 13.12 -12.24
C ARG A 115 -6.23 13.39 -11.35
N ASN A 116 -5.37 12.39 -11.17
CA ASN A 116 -4.16 12.49 -10.36
C ASN A 116 -3.00 13.16 -11.12
N SER A 117 -2.91 13.05 -12.44
CA SER A 117 -1.84 13.70 -13.22
C SER A 117 -1.91 15.24 -13.16
N LYS A 118 -3.09 15.83 -12.90
CA LYS A 118 -3.25 17.27 -12.67
C LYS A 118 -2.72 17.75 -11.32
N THR A 119 -2.45 16.84 -10.38
CA THR A 119 -1.98 17.17 -9.02
C THR A 119 -0.45 17.18 -8.92
N TYR A 120 0.26 16.54 -9.86
CA TYR A 120 1.73 16.45 -9.89
C TYR A 120 2.42 17.50 -10.78
N TYR A 121 1.65 18.38 -11.44
CA TYR A 121 2.16 19.57 -12.11
C TYR A 121 1.57 20.83 -11.43
N LYS A 122 2.16 21.20 -10.29
CA LYS A 122 2.10 22.54 -9.71
C LYS A 122 3.44 22.89 -9.09
#